data_AF-A0AAD6Q864-F1
#
_entry.id   AF-A0AAD6Q864-F1
#
_cell.length_a   1.000
_cell.length_b   1.000
_cell.length_c   1.000
_cell.angle_alpha   90.00
_cell.angle_beta   90.00
_cell.angle_gamma   90.00
#
_symmetry.space_group_name_H-M   'P 1'
#
loop_
_entity.id
_entity.type
_entity.pdbx_description
1 polymer ?
#
loop_
_entity_poly.entity_id
_entity_poly.type
_entity_poly.pdbx_seq_one_letter_code
_entity_poly.pdbx_strand_id
1 'polypeptide(L)'
;MNESSPNYVFQGQATLAYKLPPLPLLLHSHNFSLTRRGNSPFSLKQQRYSLSSTPFSREMAETFLFTSESVNEGHPDKLCDQISDAVLDACLAQDPDSKVACETCTKTNMVMVFGEITTKANVDYEKIVRDTCRNIGFTSDDVGLDADNCKVLVNIEQQSPDIAQGVHGHFSKRPEEIGAGDQGHMFGYATDETPELMPLSHVLATKLGARLTEVRKNGTCAWLRPDGKTQVTVEYYKENGAMVPVRVHTVLISTQHDETVTNDEIAADLKEHVIKPVIPEKYLDEKTIFHLNPSGRFVIGGPHGDAGLTGRKIIIDTYGGWGAHGGGAFSGKDPTKVDRSGAYIVRQAAKSIVASGLARRCIVQVSYAIGVPEPLSVFVDTYGTGKIPDKEILQIVKESFDFRPGMISINLDLKRGGNNRFLKTAAYGHFGRDDPDFTWEVVKPLKWDNKETFVHEHVLVNGCLSVLWNAALLLRGADVLVMATTVDESIRVHSTTWDMAIPAL
;
A
#
# COMPACT_ATOMS: atom_id res chain seq x y z
N MET A 1 4.04 20.80 -60.09
CA MET A 1 5.19 20.94 -59.17
C MET A 1 4.97 19.89 -58.10
N ASN A 2 5.48 18.65 -58.19
CA ASN A 2 6.77 18.19 -58.69
C ASN A 2 7.95 18.93 -58.04
N GLU A 3 8.53 18.30 -57.01
CA GLU A 3 9.97 18.13 -56.69
C GLU A 3 10.01 17.63 -55.22
N SER A 4 10.23 16.34 -54.94
CA SER A 4 11.43 15.49 -55.08
C SER A 4 12.29 15.45 -53.80
N SER A 5 12.43 14.25 -53.25
CA SER A 5 13.17 13.96 -52.02
C SER A 5 14.69 13.99 -52.21
N PRO A 6 15.47 14.28 -51.15
CA PRO A 6 16.85 13.83 -51.04
C PRO A 6 16.94 12.56 -50.17
N ASN A 7 17.51 11.49 -50.72
CA ASN A 7 17.88 10.30 -49.96
C ASN A 7 19.12 10.60 -49.09
N TYR A 8 19.13 10.14 -47.84
CA TYR A 8 20.36 9.99 -47.06
C TYR A 8 20.62 8.51 -46.77
N VAL A 9 21.74 8.02 -47.29
CA VAL A 9 22.27 6.67 -47.04
C VAL A 9 23.12 6.72 -45.78
N PHE A 10 22.86 5.84 -44.81
CA PHE A 10 23.81 5.54 -43.73
C PHE A 10 24.30 4.10 -43.84
N GLN A 11 25.61 3.98 -44.03
CA GLN A 11 26.34 2.71 -43.97
C GLN A 11 26.73 2.38 -42.52
N GLY A 12 27.01 1.10 -42.28
CA GLY A 12 28.11 0.72 -41.37
C GLY A 12 27.70 0.29 -39.96
N GLN A 13 27.87 -1.01 -39.69
CA GLN A 13 27.78 -1.58 -38.36
C GLN A 13 28.91 -1.11 -37.44
N ALA A 14 28.62 -0.96 -36.14
CA ALA A 14 29.64 -0.98 -35.08
C ALA A 14 29.12 -1.75 -33.86
N THR A 15 29.19 -3.08 -33.91
CA THR A 15 28.80 -3.96 -32.79
C THR A 15 29.91 -3.98 -31.74
N LEU A 16 29.73 -3.27 -30.61
CA LEU A 16 30.71 -3.27 -29.51
C LEU A 16 30.61 -4.58 -28.70
N ALA A 17 31.42 -5.58 -29.08
CA ALA A 17 31.54 -6.83 -28.34
C ALA A 17 32.54 -6.68 -27.18
N TYR A 18 32.05 -6.58 -25.94
CA TYR A 18 32.90 -6.62 -24.75
C TYR A 18 33.45 -8.04 -24.52
N LYS A 19 34.77 -8.21 -24.63
CA LYS A 19 35.47 -9.44 -24.22
C LYS A 19 35.69 -9.43 -22.71
N LEU A 20 35.07 -10.37 -22.00
CA LEU A 20 35.42 -10.70 -20.63
C LEU A 20 36.73 -11.53 -20.59
N PRO A 21 37.69 -11.22 -19.70
CA PRO A 21 38.85 -12.08 -19.46
C PRO A 21 38.47 -13.33 -18.62
N PRO A 22 39.16 -14.47 -18.80
CA PRO A 22 38.83 -15.70 -18.08
C PRO A 22 39.27 -15.66 -16.61
N LEU A 23 38.40 -16.13 -15.70
CA LEU A 23 38.77 -16.39 -14.30
C LEU A 23 39.68 -17.64 -14.20
N PRO A 24 40.70 -17.64 -13.32
CA PRO A 24 41.47 -18.84 -13.00
C PRO A 24 40.71 -19.77 -12.04
N LEU A 25 40.52 -21.03 -12.43
CA LEU A 25 40.02 -22.10 -11.56
C LEU A 25 41.09 -22.52 -10.54
N LEU A 26 40.88 -22.19 -9.27
CA LEU A 26 41.68 -22.68 -8.14
C LEU A 26 41.10 -23.99 -7.58
N LEU A 27 41.44 -25.11 -8.24
CA LEU A 27 41.21 -26.45 -7.72
C LEU A 27 42.24 -26.77 -6.62
N HIS A 28 41.83 -26.74 -5.35
CA HIS A 28 42.65 -27.26 -4.25
C HIS A 28 42.48 -28.78 -4.13
N SER A 29 43.47 -29.53 -4.62
CA SER A 29 43.57 -30.98 -4.45
C SER A 29 44.36 -31.33 -3.17
N HIS A 30 43.66 -31.76 -2.12
CA HIS A 30 44.33 -32.34 -0.95
C HIS A 30 44.68 -33.81 -1.21
N ASN A 31 45.90 -34.04 -1.69
CA ASN A 31 46.50 -35.38 -1.74
C ASN A 31 46.78 -35.91 -0.33
N PHE A 32 46.29 -37.11 -0.04
CA PHE A 32 46.69 -37.87 1.14
C PHE A 32 48.17 -38.27 1.06
N SER A 33 48.89 -38.06 2.17
CA SER A 33 50.25 -38.59 2.37
C SER A 33 50.28 -39.39 3.67
N LEU A 34 50.39 -40.71 3.55
CA LEU A 34 50.52 -41.65 4.66
C LEU A 34 52.01 -41.85 4.98
N THR A 35 52.45 -41.42 6.17
CA THR A 35 53.74 -41.86 6.73
C THR A 35 53.58 -42.35 8.17
N ARG A 36 53.93 -43.62 8.40
CA ARG A 36 53.91 -44.27 9.73
C ARG A 36 55.30 -44.23 10.38
N ARG A 37 55.40 -43.57 11.54
CA ARG A 37 56.30 -43.84 12.70
C ARG A 37 55.61 -43.21 13.93
N GLY A 38 55.65 -43.69 15.17
CA GLY A 38 56.19 -44.90 15.79
C GLY A 38 55.85 -44.86 17.30
N ASN A 39 55.79 -46.01 17.98
CA ASN A 39 55.28 -46.23 19.35
C ASN A 39 55.60 -45.17 20.45
N SER A 40 54.57 -44.75 21.21
CA SER A 40 54.52 -44.82 22.70
C SER A 40 53.14 -44.39 23.24
N PRO A 41 52.69 -44.86 24.42
CA PRO A 41 51.35 -44.55 24.94
C PRO A 41 51.36 -43.28 25.81
N PHE A 42 50.55 -42.28 25.47
CA PHE A 42 50.37 -41.08 26.29
C PHE A 42 48.95 -40.94 26.84
N SER A 43 48.90 -40.65 28.14
CA SER A 43 47.70 -40.45 28.97
C SER A 43 46.76 -39.38 28.38
N LEU A 44 45.49 -39.76 28.18
CA LEU A 44 44.39 -38.84 27.94
C LEU A 44 44.08 -38.01 29.19
N LYS A 45 44.73 -36.85 29.34
CA LYS A 45 44.21 -35.79 30.22
C LYS A 45 43.06 -35.08 29.51
N GLN A 46 41.85 -35.34 29.98
CA GLN A 46 40.62 -34.73 29.49
C GLN A 46 40.56 -33.25 29.92
N GLN A 47 41.12 -32.34 29.12
CA GLN A 47 40.87 -30.90 29.30
C GLN A 47 39.42 -30.59 28.95
N ARG A 48 38.60 -30.35 29.99
CA ARG A 48 37.28 -29.74 29.83
C ARG A 48 37.46 -28.29 29.38
N TYR A 49 37.34 -28.06 28.08
CA TYR A 49 36.98 -26.72 27.59
C TYR A 49 35.51 -26.49 27.91
N SER A 50 35.23 -25.63 28.89
CA SER A 50 33.89 -25.08 29.05
C SER A 50 33.65 -24.13 27.87
N LEU A 51 32.78 -24.53 26.94
CA LEU A 51 32.18 -23.61 25.99
C LEU A 51 31.32 -22.63 26.79
N SER A 52 31.91 -21.48 27.16
CA SER A 52 31.13 -20.34 27.62
C SER A 52 30.21 -19.93 26.49
N SER A 53 28.90 -20.06 26.69
CA SER A 53 27.89 -19.52 25.80
C SER A 53 27.90 -17.99 25.89
N THR A 54 28.89 -17.36 25.24
CA THR A 54 28.76 -15.97 24.82
C THR A 54 27.49 -15.87 23.99
N PRO A 55 26.59 -14.90 24.25
CA PRO A 55 25.48 -14.63 23.35
C PRO A 55 26.04 -14.48 21.94
N PHE A 56 25.35 -15.03 20.95
CA PHE A 56 25.69 -14.79 19.55
C PHE A 56 25.57 -13.28 19.34
N SER A 57 26.69 -12.57 19.37
CA SER A 57 26.73 -11.14 19.10
C SER A 57 26.13 -10.99 17.72
N ARG A 58 24.98 -10.31 17.64
CA ARG A 58 24.28 -10.03 16.39
C ARG A 58 25.30 -9.34 15.47
N GLU A 59 25.90 -10.13 14.59
CA GLU A 59 26.85 -9.66 13.58
C GLU A 59 26.14 -8.47 12.91
N MET A 60 26.79 -7.30 12.82
CA MET A 60 26.09 -6.08 12.44
C MET A 60 25.57 -6.23 11.02
N ALA A 61 24.31 -6.65 10.91
CA ALA A 61 23.67 -6.94 9.65
C ALA A 61 23.74 -5.67 8.81
N GLU A 62 24.26 -5.78 7.59
CA GLU A 62 24.51 -4.63 6.73
C GLU A 62 23.23 -3.81 6.60
N THR A 63 23.27 -2.57 7.11
CA THR A 63 22.15 -1.64 7.01
C THR A 63 22.24 -0.83 5.72
N PHE A 64 21.08 -0.40 5.23
CA PHE A 64 20.97 0.49 4.08
C PHE A 64 19.93 1.57 4.36
N LEU A 65 20.05 2.70 3.66
CA LEU A 65 19.11 3.80 3.76
C LEU A 65 18.11 3.74 2.61
N PHE A 66 16.82 3.84 2.94
CA PHE A 66 15.75 4.01 1.95
C PHE A 66 14.95 5.27 2.27
N THR A 67 14.57 6.03 1.23
CA THR A 67 13.87 7.30 1.38
C THR A 67 12.55 7.29 0.64
N SER A 68 11.49 7.77 1.30
CA SER A 68 10.20 8.05 0.67
C SER A 68 9.76 9.47 1.00
N GLU A 69 9.01 10.09 0.09
CA GLU A 69 8.41 11.41 0.28
C GLU A 69 6.87 11.35 0.28
N SER A 70 6.26 12.42 0.78
CA SER A 70 4.83 12.73 0.68
C SER A 70 4.62 14.24 0.57
N VAL A 71 3.46 14.65 0.08
CA VAL A 71 3.07 16.07 -0.02
C VAL A 71 1.65 16.25 0.51
N ASN A 72 1.36 17.45 1.01
CA ASN A 72 0.07 17.77 1.62
C ASN A 72 -0.99 18.02 0.54
N GLU A 73 -2.27 18.05 0.96
CA GLU A 73 -3.41 18.39 0.10
C GLU A 73 -3.31 19.75 -0.62
N GLY A 74 -2.50 20.69 -0.12
CA GLY A 74 -2.27 21.98 -0.75
C GLY A 74 -1.14 22.01 -1.78
N HIS A 75 -0.41 20.91 -1.99
CA HIS A 75 0.56 20.83 -3.08
C HIS A 75 -0.18 20.95 -4.43
N PRO A 76 0.25 21.75 -5.41
CA PRO A 76 -0.54 22.03 -6.61
C PRO A 76 -0.90 20.78 -7.43
N ASP A 77 0.01 19.81 -7.61
CA ASP A 77 -0.38 18.50 -8.20
C ASP A 77 -1.47 17.76 -7.39
N LYS A 78 -1.45 17.84 -6.04
CA LYS A 78 -2.46 17.20 -5.20
C LYS A 78 -3.78 17.95 -5.16
N LEU A 79 -3.76 19.27 -5.35
CA LEU A 79 -4.97 20.03 -5.65
C LEU A 79 -5.64 19.49 -6.93
N CYS A 80 -4.87 19.24 -7.99
CA CYS A 80 -5.39 18.67 -9.24
C CYS A 80 -5.96 17.25 -9.05
N ASP A 81 -5.24 16.35 -8.38
CA ASP A 81 -5.74 15.00 -8.07
C ASP A 81 -7.07 15.04 -7.30
N GLN A 82 -7.18 15.92 -6.29
CA GLN A 82 -8.40 16.07 -5.49
C GLN A 82 -9.56 16.64 -6.31
N ILE A 83 -9.33 17.63 -7.17
CA ILE A 83 -10.38 18.20 -8.04
C ILE A 83 -10.87 17.15 -9.03
N SER A 84 -9.95 16.43 -9.69
CA SER A 84 -10.26 15.33 -10.61
C SER A 84 -11.14 14.25 -9.95
N ASP A 85 -10.83 13.86 -8.71
CA ASP A 85 -11.65 12.88 -7.98
C ASP A 85 -12.94 13.45 -7.38
N ALA A 86 -13.00 14.75 -7.03
CA ALA A 86 -14.25 15.40 -6.63
C ALA A 86 -15.26 15.45 -7.78
N VAL A 87 -14.79 15.68 -9.02
CA VAL A 87 -15.63 15.57 -10.23
C VAL A 87 -16.10 14.13 -10.44
N LEU A 88 -15.23 13.14 -10.29
CA LEU A 88 -15.59 11.72 -10.38
C LEU A 88 -16.67 11.33 -9.34
N ASP A 89 -16.48 11.69 -8.08
CA ASP A 89 -17.45 11.41 -7.00
C ASP A 89 -18.81 12.05 -7.29
N ALA A 90 -18.83 13.28 -7.83
CA ALA A 90 -20.06 13.97 -8.21
C ALA A 90 -20.80 13.31 -9.40
N CYS A 91 -20.06 12.77 -10.38
CA CYS A 91 -20.63 11.96 -11.46
C CYS A 91 -21.21 10.65 -10.92
N LEU A 92 -20.43 9.88 -10.14
CA LEU A 92 -20.85 8.57 -9.62
C LEU A 92 -21.98 8.66 -8.59
N ALA A 93 -22.13 9.79 -7.89
CA ALA A 93 -23.23 10.03 -6.96
C ALA A 93 -24.62 10.09 -7.65
N GLN A 94 -24.66 10.44 -8.94
CA GLN A 94 -25.90 10.55 -9.73
C GLN A 94 -26.03 9.44 -10.79
N ASP A 95 -24.92 9.01 -11.39
CA ASP A 95 -24.87 7.96 -12.41
C ASP A 95 -23.67 7.03 -12.14
N PRO A 96 -23.88 5.90 -11.43
CA PRO A 96 -22.83 4.92 -11.12
C PRO A 96 -22.15 4.28 -12.35
N ASP A 97 -22.75 4.41 -13.54
CA ASP A 97 -22.18 3.93 -14.80
C ASP A 97 -21.34 4.97 -15.55
N SER A 98 -21.22 6.19 -15.03
CA SER A 98 -20.43 7.30 -15.60
C SER A 98 -19.07 6.82 -16.12
N LYS A 99 -18.70 7.25 -17.33
CA LYS A 99 -17.36 7.09 -17.88
C LYS A 99 -16.64 8.40 -17.65
N VAL A 100 -15.55 8.38 -16.88
CA VAL A 100 -14.85 9.60 -16.45
C VAL A 100 -13.34 9.41 -16.66
N ALA A 101 -12.73 10.38 -17.32
CA ALA A 101 -11.30 10.60 -17.44
C ALA A 101 -11.06 12.11 -17.26
N CYS A 102 -11.28 12.60 -16.04
CA CYS A 102 -11.20 14.02 -15.72
C CYS A 102 -9.78 14.41 -15.31
N GLU A 103 -9.08 15.11 -16.17
CA GLU A 103 -7.77 15.68 -15.89
C GLU A 103 -7.91 17.11 -15.36
N THR A 104 -7.05 17.50 -14.43
CA THR A 104 -6.99 18.86 -13.89
C THR A 104 -5.57 19.41 -14.04
N CYS A 105 -5.43 20.68 -14.42
CA CYS A 105 -4.18 21.42 -14.26
C CYS A 105 -4.41 22.79 -13.61
N THR A 106 -3.36 23.34 -12.99
CA THR A 106 -3.43 24.62 -12.29
C THR A 106 -2.12 25.39 -12.36
N LYS A 107 -2.23 26.72 -12.38
CA LYS A 107 -1.13 27.67 -12.18
C LYS A 107 -1.72 28.96 -11.58
N THR A 108 -0.88 29.98 -11.39
CA THR A 108 -1.25 31.30 -10.84
C THR A 108 -2.61 31.80 -11.34
N ASN A 109 -3.56 31.93 -10.42
CA ASN A 109 -4.92 32.43 -10.66
C ASN A 109 -5.75 31.63 -11.70
N MET A 110 -5.45 30.33 -11.90
CA MET A 110 -6.14 29.50 -12.89
C MET A 110 -6.19 28.02 -12.53
N VAL A 111 -7.37 27.42 -12.69
CA VAL A 111 -7.59 25.96 -12.71
C VAL A 111 -8.28 25.61 -14.03
N MET A 112 -7.84 24.55 -14.69
CA MET A 112 -8.51 23.97 -15.84
C MET A 112 -8.89 22.52 -15.56
N VAL A 113 -10.15 22.16 -15.80
CA VAL A 113 -10.63 20.78 -15.83
C VAL A 113 -10.93 20.38 -17.27
N PHE A 114 -10.43 19.23 -17.71
CA PHE A 114 -10.48 18.78 -19.09
C PHE A 114 -10.50 17.24 -19.19
N GLY A 115 -10.53 16.71 -20.42
CA GLY A 115 -10.62 15.27 -20.70
C GLY A 115 -12.05 14.83 -20.99
N GLU A 116 -12.35 13.54 -20.82
CA GLU A 116 -13.58 12.93 -21.34
C GLU A 116 -14.53 12.46 -20.24
N ILE A 117 -15.79 12.93 -20.29
CA ILE A 117 -16.87 12.51 -19.39
C ILE A 117 -18.13 12.18 -20.19
N THR A 118 -18.59 10.93 -20.07
CA THR A 118 -19.91 10.49 -20.54
C THR A 118 -20.72 10.05 -19.31
N THR A 119 -21.72 10.86 -18.94
CA THR A 119 -22.54 10.67 -17.74
C THR A 119 -23.97 11.18 -17.96
N LYS A 120 -24.92 10.66 -17.20
CA LYS A 120 -26.28 11.21 -17.04
C LYS A 120 -26.37 12.24 -15.91
N ALA A 121 -25.32 12.38 -15.10
CA ALA A 121 -25.26 13.32 -13.98
C ALA A 121 -25.33 14.77 -14.48
N ASN A 122 -26.03 15.63 -13.72
CA ASN A 122 -25.95 17.08 -13.91
C ASN A 122 -24.89 17.63 -12.96
N VAL A 123 -23.76 18.10 -13.51
CA VAL A 123 -22.56 18.42 -12.73
C VAL A 123 -22.10 19.85 -13.02
N ASP A 124 -22.06 20.68 -11.99
CA ASP A 124 -21.44 22.01 -12.02
C ASP A 124 -19.94 21.87 -11.71
N TYR A 125 -19.15 21.70 -12.76
CA TYR A 125 -17.70 21.53 -12.66
C TYR A 125 -17.01 22.75 -12.04
N GLU A 126 -17.47 23.96 -12.32
CA GLU A 126 -16.87 25.18 -11.76
C GLU A 126 -17.09 25.23 -10.25
N LYS A 127 -18.32 24.98 -9.79
CA LYS A 127 -18.62 24.92 -8.35
C LYS A 127 -17.78 23.85 -7.64
N ILE A 128 -17.60 22.67 -8.23
CA ILE A 128 -16.77 21.59 -7.64
C ILE A 128 -15.30 22.02 -7.51
N VAL A 129 -14.74 22.65 -8.54
CA VAL A 129 -13.38 23.20 -8.51
C VAL A 129 -13.23 24.18 -7.35
N ARG A 130 -14.13 25.17 -7.25
CA ARG A 130 -14.08 26.22 -6.22
C ARG A 130 -14.26 25.65 -4.83
N ASP A 131 -15.24 24.76 -4.63
CA ASP A 131 -15.48 24.13 -3.32
C ASP A 131 -14.30 23.27 -2.87
N THR A 132 -13.66 22.53 -3.79
CA THR A 132 -12.47 21.72 -3.47
C THR A 132 -11.29 22.60 -3.07
N CYS A 133 -11.01 23.68 -3.82
CA CYS A 133 -9.97 24.65 -3.47
C CYS A 133 -10.22 25.27 -2.08
N ARG A 134 -11.46 25.69 -1.81
CA ARG A 134 -11.85 26.34 -0.54
C ARG A 134 -11.71 25.38 0.66
N ASN A 135 -12.11 24.12 0.51
CA ASN A 135 -12.03 23.09 1.57
C ASN A 135 -10.58 22.68 1.92
N ILE A 136 -9.65 22.81 0.98
CA ILE A 136 -8.21 22.65 1.19
C ILE A 136 -7.63 23.84 1.98
N GLY A 137 -8.13 25.05 1.71
CA GLY A 137 -7.74 26.29 2.37
C GLY A 137 -7.21 27.37 1.41
N PHE A 138 -7.49 27.26 0.11
CA PHE A 138 -7.15 28.28 -0.89
C PHE A 138 -8.23 29.35 -0.95
N THR A 139 -8.14 30.33 -0.04
CA THR A 139 -9.18 31.36 0.18
C THR A 139 -8.70 32.79 -0.08
N SER A 140 -7.52 32.97 -0.69
CA SER A 140 -6.96 34.29 -1.04
C SER A 140 -5.70 34.15 -1.91
N ASP A 141 -5.37 35.18 -2.69
CA ASP A 141 -4.12 35.22 -3.45
C ASP A 141 -2.88 35.09 -2.54
N ASP A 142 -2.94 35.61 -1.32
CA ASP A 142 -1.86 35.55 -0.32
C ASP A 142 -1.44 34.12 0.02
N VAL A 143 -2.38 33.15 0.04
CA VAL A 143 -2.07 31.74 0.31
C VAL A 143 -1.71 30.94 -0.96
N GLY A 144 -1.79 31.56 -2.13
CA GLY A 144 -1.33 30.99 -3.42
C GLY A 144 -2.43 30.65 -4.43
N LEU A 145 -3.71 30.73 -4.02
CA LEU A 145 -4.89 30.69 -4.90
C LEU A 145 -6.12 31.16 -4.11
N ASP A 146 -6.96 31.97 -4.75
CA ASP A 146 -8.28 32.34 -4.25
C ASP A 146 -9.37 31.52 -4.96
N ALA A 147 -10.05 30.63 -4.24
CA ALA A 147 -11.13 29.80 -4.79
C ALA A 147 -12.33 30.59 -5.35
N ASP A 148 -12.59 31.79 -4.85
CA ASP A 148 -13.75 32.60 -5.25
C ASP A 148 -13.41 33.55 -6.40
N ASN A 149 -12.14 33.97 -6.53
CA ASN A 149 -11.68 34.87 -7.60
C ASN A 149 -10.92 34.17 -8.74
N CYS A 150 -10.49 32.91 -8.61
CA CYS A 150 -9.70 32.26 -9.66
C CYS A 150 -10.46 32.00 -10.96
N LYS A 151 -9.74 31.99 -12.08
CA LYS A 151 -10.28 31.55 -13.37
C LYS A 151 -10.46 30.04 -13.35
N VAL A 152 -11.68 29.57 -13.57
CA VAL A 152 -11.96 28.15 -13.83
C VAL A 152 -12.25 27.98 -15.32
N LEU A 153 -11.49 27.10 -15.97
CA LEU A 153 -11.63 26.77 -17.38
C LEU A 153 -12.15 25.34 -17.51
N VAL A 154 -13.29 25.15 -18.17
CA VAL A 154 -13.90 23.83 -18.39
C VAL A 154 -13.76 23.47 -19.86
N ASN A 155 -13.02 22.40 -20.15
CA ASN A 155 -12.78 21.90 -21.51
C ASN A 155 -12.97 20.37 -21.54
N ILE A 156 -14.18 19.93 -21.20
CA ILE A 156 -14.57 18.53 -21.06
C ILE A 156 -15.40 18.10 -22.27
N GLU A 157 -15.02 17.00 -22.91
CA GLU A 157 -15.74 16.39 -24.04
C GLU A 157 -16.40 15.06 -23.65
N GLN A 158 -17.17 14.45 -24.56
CA GLN A 158 -17.69 13.09 -24.36
C GLN A 158 -16.64 12.04 -24.73
N GLN A 159 -16.69 10.87 -24.09
CA GLN A 159 -15.79 9.76 -24.44
C GLN A 159 -15.99 9.30 -25.89
N SER A 160 -14.88 9.05 -26.59
CA SER A 160 -14.87 8.51 -27.95
C SER A 160 -15.78 7.27 -28.10
N PRO A 161 -16.70 7.26 -29.07
CA PRO A 161 -17.56 6.10 -29.37
C PRO A 161 -16.77 4.81 -29.63
N ASP A 162 -15.59 4.89 -30.26
CA ASP A 162 -14.77 3.72 -30.60
C ASP A 162 -14.24 3.02 -29.33
N ILE A 163 -13.84 3.81 -28.33
CA ILE A 163 -13.43 3.31 -27.01
C ILE A 163 -14.66 2.71 -26.29
N ALA A 164 -15.80 3.40 -26.33
CA ALA A 164 -17.04 2.94 -25.71
C ALA A 164 -17.52 1.59 -26.28
N GLN A 165 -17.34 1.35 -27.58
CA GLN A 165 -17.63 0.07 -28.23
C GLN A 165 -16.70 -1.05 -27.71
N GLY A 166 -15.39 -0.83 -27.72
CA GLY A 166 -14.39 -1.82 -27.31
C GLY A 166 -14.52 -2.22 -25.83
N VAL A 167 -14.67 -1.24 -24.94
CA VAL A 167 -14.64 -1.43 -23.49
C VAL A 167 -15.97 -2.00 -22.96
N HIS A 168 -17.10 -1.33 -23.22
CA HIS A 168 -18.41 -1.67 -22.64
C HIS A 168 -19.54 -1.83 -23.68
N GLY A 169 -19.24 -1.83 -24.98
CA GLY A 169 -20.21 -2.03 -26.06
C GLY A 169 -21.34 -0.99 -26.04
N HIS A 170 -21.04 0.28 -25.77
CA HIS A 170 -22.05 1.31 -25.51
C HIS A 170 -23.06 0.92 -24.41
N PHE A 171 -22.54 0.35 -23.31
CA PHE A 171 -23.30 -0.11 -22.13
C PHE A 171 -24.15 -1.38 -22.37
N SER A 172 -23.84 -2.17 -23.40
CA SER A 172 -24.51 -3.46 -23.67
C SER A 172 -23.79 -4.69 -23.12
N LYS A 173 -22.49 -4.61 -22.81
CA LYS A 173 -21.70 -5.74 -22.29
C LYS A 173 -22.05 -6.08 -20.85
N ARG A 174 -22.10 -7.37 -20.51
CA ARG A 174 -22.23 -7.84 -19.13
C ARG A 174 -20.93 -7.62 -18.34
N PRO A 175 -20.94 -7.55 -16.99
CA PRO A 175 -19.73 -7.28 -16.20
C PRO A 175 -18.55 -8.22 -16.47
N GLU A 176 -18.82 -9.50 -16.72
CA GLU A 176 -17.85 -10.53 -17.08
C GLU A 176 -17.26 -10.37 -18.51
N GLU A 177 -17.89 -9.55 -19.35
CA GLU A 177 -17.48 -9.24 -20.73
C GLU A 177 -16.87 -7.83 -20.87
N ILE A 178 -16.90 -7.00 -19.83
CA ILE A 178 -16.30 -5.66 -19.84
C ILE A 178 -14.80 -5.80 -20.03
N GLY A 179 -14.30 -5.24 -21.13
CA GLY A 179 -12.88 -5.19 -21.44
C GLY A 179 -12.15 -4.13 -20.62
N ALA A 180 -10.83 -4.23 -20.54
CA ALA A 180 -10.02 -3.19 -19.92
C ALA A 180 -10.20 -1.84 -20.63
N GLY A 181 -10.35 -0.76 -19.86
CA GLY A 181 -10.54 0.59 -20.38
C GLY A 181 -9.36 1.11 -21.22
N ASP A 182 -8.17 0.57 -20.98
CA ASP A 182 -6.93 0.82 -21.74
C ASP A 182 -6.00 -0.40 -21.57
N GLN A 183 -4.88 -0.44 -22.30
CA GLN A 183 -3.75 -1.32 -22.02
C GLN A 183 -2.93 -0.81 -20.82
N GLY A 184 -2.17 -1.69 -20.17
CA GLY A 184 -1.22 -1.30 -19.13
C GLY A 184 -0.84 -2.45 -18.21
N HIS A 185 -0.01 -2.17 -17.21
CA HIS A 185 0.29 -3.09 -16.13
C HIS A 185 0.30 -2.38 -14.78
N MET A 186 -0.12 -3.06 -13.72
CA MET A 186 -0.32 -2.50 -12.38
C MET A 186 0.36 -3.36 -11.34
N PHE A 187 0.79 -2.75 -10.23
CA PHE A 187 1.54 -3.42 -9.16
C PHE A 187 0.88 -3.25 -7.79
N GLY A 188 0.80 -4.37 -7.07
CA GLY A 188 0.34 -4.50 -5.71
C GLY A 188 1.51 -4.81 -4.81
N TYR A 189 1.59 -4.17 -3.64
CA TYR A 189 2.67 -4.42 -2.69
C TYR A 189 2.15 -4.47 -1.25
N ALA A 190 2.76 -5.34 -0.46
CA ALA A 190 2.59 -5.43 0.99
C ALA A 190 3.86 -5.95 1.67
N THR A 191 4.02 -5.57 2.93
CA THR A 191 5.20 -5.82 3.78
C THR A 191 4.75 -5.84 5.23
N ASP A 192 5.34 -6.68 6.09
CA ASP A 192 4.93 -6.84 7.49
C ASP A 192 5.56 -5.82 8.47
N GLU A 193 6.29 -4.83 7.94
CA GLU A 193 7.01 -3.82 8.75
C GLU A 193 6.11 -2.79 9.46
N THR A 194 4.83 -2.67 9.07
CA THR A 194 3.81 -1.87 9.78
C THR A 194 2.45 -2.58 9.87
N PRO A 195 1.57 -2.22 10.85
CA PRO A 195 0.25 -2.82 10.99
C PRO A 195 -0.67 -2.68 9.76
N GLU A 196 -0.59 -1.56 9.04
CA GLU A 196 -1.33 -1.32 7.79
C GLU A 196 -0.72 -2.05 6.55
N LEU A 197 0.30 -2.87 6.78
CA LEU A 197 1.03 -3.68 5.80
C LEU A 197 1.65 -2.83 4.66
N MET A 198 2.30 -1.73 5.03
CA MET A 198 2.91 -0.74 4.13
C MET A 198 4.37 -0.45 4.51
N PRO A 199 5.18 0.11 3.60
CA PRO A 199 6.55 0.48 3.93
C PRO A 199 6.61 1.62 4.96
N LEU A 200 7.42 1.48 6.00
CA LEU A 200 7.51 2.46 7.10
C LEU A 200 7.96 3.84 6.59
N SER A 201 8.94 3.91 5.68
CA SER A 201 9.39 5.20 5.12
C SER A 201 8.26 5.97 4.46
N HIS A 202 7.39 5.28 3.71
CA HIS A 202 6.22 5.88 3.08
C HIS A 202 5.14 6.25 4.12
N VAL A 203 4.81 5.33 5.04
CA VAL A 203 3.82 5.55 6.11
C VAL A 203 4.18 6.78 6.95
N LEU A 204 5.44 6.94 7.34
CA LEU A 204 5.88 8.07 8.16
C LEU A 204 5.85 9.38 7.37
N ALA A 205 6.33 9.42 6.12
CA ALA A 205 6.24 10.62 5.30
C ALA A 205 4.77 11.06 5.11
N THR A 206 3.90 10.12 4.73
CA THR A 206 2.47 10.37 4.54
C THR A 206 1.76 10.84 5.82
N LYS A 207 2.05 10.22 6.98
CA LYS A 207 1.47 10.63 8.27
C LYS A 207 1.99 12.00 8.73
N LEU A 208 3.23 12.37 8.46
CA LEU A 208 3.74 13.72 8.73
C LEU A 208 2.99 14.76 7.89
N GLY A 209 2.74 14.48 6.60
CA GLY A 209 1.97 15.36 5.72
C GLY A 209 0.52 15.53 6.15
N ALA A 210 -0.15 14.44 6.54
CA ALA A 210 -1.49 14.50 7.10
C ALA A 210 -1.53 15.29 8.42
N ARG A 211 -0.53 15.10 9.29
CA ARG A 211 -0.42 15.82 10.57
C ARG A 211 -0.20 17.31 10.41
N LEU A 212 0.60 17.75 9.42
CA LEU A 212 0.75 19.18 9.06
C LEU A 212 -0.60 19.83 8.75
N THR A 213 -1.40 19.18 7.91
CA THR A 213 -2.76 19.64 7.60
C THR A 213 -3.65 19.66 8.85
N GLU A 214 -3.57 18.65 9.71
CA GLU A 214 -4.35 18.58 10.93
C GLU A 214 -4.06 19.77 11.86
N VAL A 215 -2.78 20.03 12.18
CA VAL A 215 -2.38 21.13 13.08
C VAL A 215 -2.62 22.52 12.49
N ARG A 216 -2.68 22.63 11.16
CA ARG A 216 -3.17 23.83 10.45
C ARG A 216 -4.69 23.99 10.65
N LYS A 217 -5.48 22.98 10.27
CA LYS A 217 -6.95 23.06 10.26
C LYS A 217 -7.58 23.15 11.66
N ASN A 218 -6.92 22.60 12.68
CA ASN A 218 -7.36 22.71 14.08
C ASN A 218 -6.81 23.95 14.82
N GLY A 219 -5.95 24.75 14.17
CA GLY A 219 -5.40 25.99 14.72
C GLY A 219 -4.22 25.84 15.68
N THR A 220 -3.71 24.62 15.95
CA THR A 220 -2.53 24.39 16.81
C THR A 220 -1.30 25.12 16.28
N CYS A 221 -1.07 25.08 14.96
CA CYS A 221 -0.02 25.82 14.27
C CYS A 221 -0.68 26.72 13.21
N ALA A 222 -1.45 27.72 13.66
CA ALA A 222 -2.27 28.57 12.80
C ALA A 222 -1.48 29.38 11.74
N TRP A 223 -0.17 29.52 11.91
CA TRP A 223 0.75 30.14 10.94
C TRP A 223 0.97 29.30 9.67
N LEU A 224 0.57 28.03 9.66
CA LEU A 224 0.69 27.13 8.51
C LEU A 224 -0.26 27.51 7.38
N ARG A 225 0.25 27.41 6.15
CA ARG A 225 -0.53 27.52 4.91
C ARG A 225 -0.65 26.15 4.22
N PRO A 226 -1.49 26.00 3.17
CA PRO A 226 -1.88 24.66 2.68
C PRO A 226 -0.76 23.81 2.07
N ASP A 227 0.22 24.41 1.38
CA ASP A 227 1.28 23.67 0.67
C ASP A 227 2.36 23.15 1.65
N GLY A 228 2.83 21.93 1.43
CA GLY A 228 3.80 21.28 2.29
C GLY A 228 4.30 19.96 1.73
N LYS A 229 5.56 19.65 2.05
CA LYS A 229 6.29 18.46 1.58
C LYS A 229 7.04 17.84 2.74
N THR A 230 7.07 16.52 2.78
CA THR A 230 7.70 15.72 3.83
C THR A 230 8.50 14.59 3.21
N GLN A 231 9.62 14.23 3.81
CA GLN A 231 10.46 13.13 3.34
C GLN A 231 11.13 12.45 4.53
N VAL A 232 11.13 11.12 4.53
CA VAL A 232 11.70 10.31 5.62
C VAL A 232 12.68 9.31 5.03
N THR A 233 13.92 9.38 5.49
CA THR A 233 14.96 8.37 5.25
C THR A 233 15.00 7.44 6.44
N VAL A 234 14.71 6.16 6.21
CA VAL A 234 14.73 5.09 7.22
C VAL A 234 15.94 4.20 6.97
N GLU A 235 16.59 3.81 8.06
CA GLU A 235 17.65 2.81 8.06
C GLU A 235 17.04 1.42 8.26
N TYR A 236 17.37 0.49 7.38
CA TYR A 236 16.82 -0.86 7.32
C TYR A 236 17.92 -1.91 7.37
N TYR A 237 17.61 -3.10 7.89
CA TYR A 237 18.32 -4.33 7.54
C TYR A 237 17.40 -5.32 6.81
N LYS A 238 17.99 -6.26 6.06
CA LYS A 238 17.26 -7.28 5.31
C LYS A 238 17.31 -8.63 6.02
N GLU A 239 16.15 -9.15 6.42
CA GLU A 239 16.02 -10.42 7.13
C GLU A 239 15.42 -11.47 6.20
N ASN A 240 16.26 -12.27 5.54
CA ASN A 240 15.85 -13.33 4.61
C ASN A 240 14.83 -12.87 3.53
N GLY A 241 14.91 -11.61 3.09
CA GLY A 241 13.95 -11.01 2.15
C GLY A 241 13.05 -9.94 2.77
N ALA A 242 12.69 -10.08 4.05
CA ALA A 242 11.85 -9.12 4.76
C ALA A 242 12.62 -7.83 5.09
N MET A 243 11.90 -6.71 5.17
CA MET A 243 12.46 -5.42 5.59
C MET A 243 12.22 -5.23 7.07
N VAL A 244 13.28 -4.89 7.80
CA VAL A 244 13.16 -4.57 9.22
C VAL A 244 13.72 -3.16 9.46
N PRO A 245 12.85 -2.17 9.75
CA PRO A 245 13.26 -0.83 10.12
C PRO A 245 14.07 -0.85 11.41
N VAL A 246 15.22 -0.17 11.41
CA VAL A 246 16.08 0.04 12.58
C VAL A 246 15.74 1.36 13.24
N ARG A 247 15.81 2.46 12.47
CA ARG A 247 15.64 3.84 12.94
C ARG A 247 15.32 4.79 11.79
N VAL A 248 14.81 5.98 12.10
CA VAL A 248 14.72 7.10 11.17
C VAL A 248 16.06 7.82 11.15
N HIS A 249 16.71 7.81 10.00
CA HIS A 249 17.99 8.48 9.77
C HIS A 249 17.80 9.97 9.56
N THR A 250 16.86 10.37 8.70
CA THR A 250 16.59 11.78 8.37
C THR A 250 15.10 12.04 8.26
N VAL A 251 14.65 13.17 8.83
CA VAL A 251 13.33 13.76 8.59
C VAL A 251 13.52 15.12 7.91
N LEU A 252 12.86 15.32 6.79
CA LEU A 252 12.76 16.59 6.07
C LEU A 252 11.30 17.04 6.08
N ILE A 253 11.07 18.29 6.46
CA ILE A 253 9.79 18.99 6.29
C ILE A 253 10.07 20.36 5.65
N SER A 254 9.38 20.65 4.56
CA SER A 254 9.28 21.99 3.97
C SER A 254 7.80 22.36 3.91
N THR A 255 7.37 23.32 4.72
CA THR A 255 5.96 23.72 4.82
C THR A 255 5.77 25.20 4.53
N GLN A 256 4.69 25.54 3.83
CA GLN A 256 4.28 26.91 3.59
C GLN A 256 3.79 27.54 4.90
N HIS A 257 4.13 28.80 5.11
CA HIS A 257 3.83 29.54 6.33
C HIS A 257 3.46 31.01 6.04
N ASP A 258 2.89 31.71 7.02
CA ASP A 258 2.66 33.15 6.94
C ASP A 258 3.95 33.97 7.11
N GLU A 259 3.82 35.30 7.04
CA GLU A 259 4.96 36.21 7.07
C GLU A 259 5.56 36.41 8.48
N THR A 260 4.84 36.00 9.53
CA THR A 260 5.01 36.43 10.93
C THR A 260 5.85 35.49 11.77
N VAL A 261 5.74 34.18 11.54
CA VAL A 261 6.45 33.15 12.31
C VAL A 261 7.94 33.09 11.94
N THR A 262 8.81 32.92 12.93
CA THR A 262 10.26 32.79 12.74
C THR A 262 10.69 31.36 12.42
N ASN A 263 11.86 31.18 11.79
CA ASN A 263 12.39 29.84 11.49
C ASN A 263 12.63 28.99 12.76
N ASP A 264 12.95 29.61 13.89
CA ASP A 264 13.19 28.91 15.16
C ASP A 264 11.87 28.39 15.76
N GLU A 265 10.79 29.19 15.67
CA GLU A 265 9.43 28.78 16.04
C GLU A 265 8.91 27.68 15.12
N ILE A 266 9.06 27.82 13.79
CA ILE A 266 8.76 26.75 12.82
C ILE A 266 9.48 25.46 13.21
N ALA A 267 10.79 25.54 13.49
CA ALA A 267 11.59 24.35 13.82
C ALA A 267 11.21 23.72 15.18
N ALA A 268 10.74 24.50 16.15
CA ALA A 268 10.24 24.01 17.43
C ALA A 268 8.87 23.33 17.28
N ASP A 269 7.91 24.03 16.68
CA ASP A 269 6.54 23.56 16.46
C ASP A 269 6.49 22.31 15.58
N LEU A 270 7.28 22.25 14.51
CA LEU A 270 7.36 21.05 13.66
C LEU A 270 7.91 19.84 14.43
N LYS A 271 8.85 20.03 15.35
CA LYS A 271 9.33 18.93 16.21
C LYS A 271 8.26 18.47 17.18
N GLU A 272 7.63 19.41 17.90
CA GLU A 272 6.71 19.10 18.99
C GLU A 272 5.34 18.64 18.50
N HIS A 273 4.75 19.32 17.53
CA HIS A 273 3.35 19.16 17.14
C HIS A 273 3.16 18.28 15.89
N VAL A 274 4.22 18.02 15.12
CA VAL A 274 4.16 17.22 13.88
C VAL A 274 5.02 15.96 13.96
N ILE A 275 6.31 16.07 14.30
CA ILE A 275 7.24 14.93 14.26
C ILE A 275 7.03 13.97 15.43
N LYS A 276 7.13 14.46 16.68
CA LYS A 276 6.96 13.61 17.88
C LYS A 276 5.63 12.85 17.94
N PRO A 277 4.47 13.41 17.53
CA PRO A 277 3.20 12.68 17.56
C PRO A 277 3.07 11.60 16.47
N VAL A 278 3.90 11.65 15.42
CA VAL A 278 3.80 10.75 14.26
C VAL A 278 4.85 9.65 14.27
N ILE A 279 6.12 9.98 14.57
CA ILE A 279 7.21 9.01 14.51
C ILE A 279 7.34 8.32 15.88
N PRO A 280 7.17 6.99 15.97
CA PRO A 280 7.37 6.25 17.21
C PRO A 280 8.76 6.49 17.80
N GLU A 281 8.82 6.82 19.09
CA GLU A 281 10.07 7.18 19.80
C GLU A 281 11.19 6.15 19.61
N LYS A 282 10.86 4.86 19.55
CA LYS A 282 11.81 3.75 19.27
C LYS A 282 12.60 3.88 17.95
N TYR A 283 12.20 4.75 17.03
CA TYR A 283 12.90 5.01 15.77
C TYR A 283 13.61 6.37 15.75
N LEU A 284 13.50 7.19 16.79
CA LEU A 284 14.21 8.47 16.91
C LEU A 284 15.37 8.34 17.88
N ASP A 285 16.52 8.93 17.54
CA ASP A 285 17.68 9.00 18.43
C ASP A 285 18.44 10.32 18.27
N GLU A 286 19.49 10.50 19.09
CA GLU A 286 20.39 11.66 19.07
C GLU A 286 21.10 11.87 17.72
N LYS A 287 21.06 10.89 16.81
CA LYS A 287 21.66 10.94 15.47
C LYS A 287 20.62 11.12 14.36
N THR A 288 19.33 11.25 14.68
CA THR A 288 18.31 11.56 13.66
C THR A 288 18.51 12.98 13.15
N ILE A 289 18.69 13.13 11.84
CA ILE A 289 18.92 14.42 11.19
C ILE A 289 17.58 15.09 10.90
N PHE A 290 17.44 16.37 11.24
CA PHE A 290 16.22 17.15 11.01
C PHE A 290 16.51 18.32 10.07
N HIS A 291 15.86 18.32 8.90
CA HIS A 291 15.84 19.46 7.98
C HIS A 291 14.44 20.09 8.02
N LEU A 292 14.31 21.25 8.65
CA LEU A 292 13.01 21.92 8.87
C LEU A 292 13.06 23.27 8.16
N ASN A 293 12.23 23.43 7.13
CA ASN A 293 12.30 24.53 6.16
C ASN A 293 13.74 24.88 5.73
N PRO A 294 14.52 23.92 5.17
CA PRO A 294 15.95 24.11 4.89
C PRO A 294 16.25 25.17 3.80
N SER A 295 15.24 25.57 3.00
CA SER A 295 15.33 26.70 2.07
C SER A 295 15.17 28.07 2.75
N GLY A 296 14.90 28.11 4.06
CA GLY A 296 14.46 29.31 4.77
C GLY A 296 12.98 29.57 4.52
N ARG A 297 12.65 30.76 4.00
CA ARG A 297 11.27 31.25 3.88
C ARG A 297 10.49 30.54 2.76
N PHE A 298 9.29 30.05 3.09
CA PHE A 298 8.32 29.45 2.17
C PHE A 298 6.95 30.09 2.41
N VAL A 299 6.72 31.30 1.88
CA VAL A 299 5.44 32.02 2.06
C VAL A 299 4.52 31.88 0.84
N ILE A 300 5.09 31.99 -0.36
CA ILE A 300 4.40 31.70 -1.63
C ILE A 300 4.41 30.19 -1.84
N GLY A 301 3.24 29.60 -2.10
CA GLY A 301 3.05 28.17 -2.33
C GLY A 301 1.88 27.90 -3.26
N GLY A 302 1.48 26.64 -3.38
CA GLY A 302 0.33 26.25 -4.20
C GLY A 302 0.51 26.62 -5.69
N PRO A 303 -0.60 26.86 -6.42
CA PRO A 303 -0.57 27.19 -7.85
C PRO A 303 0.21 28.47 -8.21
N HIS A 304 0.32 29.44 -7.29
CA HIS A 304 1.19 30.60 -7.47
C HIS A 304 2.65 30.17 -7.55
N GLY A 305 3.11 29.36 -6.58
CA GLY A 305 4.50 28.87 -6.50
C GLY A 305 4.89 27.95 -7.66
N ASP A 306 4.08 26.92 -7.95
CA ASP A 306 4.41 25.88 -8.93
C ASP A 306 3.19 25.52 -9.81
N ALA A 307 3.41 24.84 -10.94
CA ALA A 307 2.32 24.26 -11.71
C ALA A 307 1.82 22.98 -11.02
N GLY A 308 0.54 22.64 -11.21
CA GLY A 308 -0.03 21.36 -10.79
C GLY A 308 -0.70 20.65 -11.94
N LEU A 309 -0.56 19.32 -12.01
CA LEU A 309 -1.32 18.46 -12.92
C LEU A 309 -1.72 17.16 -12.21
N THR A 310 -2.90 16.64 -12.54
CA THR A 310 -3.37 15.32 -12.12
C THR A 310 -2.37 14.23 -12.51
N GLY A 311 -2.22 13.21 -11.67
CA GLY A 311 -1.36 12.06 -11.94
C GLY A 311 0.15 12.33 -11.86
N ARG A 312 0.58 13.43 -11.26
CA ARG A 312 2.02 13.76 -11.07
C ARG A 312 2.61 13.29 -9.75
N LYS A 313 1.83 12.58 -8.93
CA LYS A 313 2.24 12.10 -7.59
C LYS A 313 2.06 10.59 -7.37
N ILE A 314 1.99 9.81 -8.45
CA ILE A 314 1.73 8.35 -8.45
C ILE A 314 2.59 7.49 -7.50
N ILE A 315 3.83 7.88 -7.21
CA ILE A 315 4.69 7.17 -6.24
C ILE A 315 4.31 7.49 -4.79
N ILE A 316 3.83 8.70 -4.52
CA ILE A 316 3.24 9.12 -3.24
C ILE A 316 1.85 8.51 -3.05
N ASP A 317 1.11 8.26 -4.15
CA ASP A 317 -0.19 7.59 -4.10
C ASP A 317 -0.12 6.10 -3.80
N THR A 318 1.04 5.49 -4.03
CA THR A 318 1.26 4.05 -3.93
C THR A 318 2.15 3.67 -2.76
N TYR A 319 3.45 3.47 -2.99
CA TYR A 319 4.33 2.78 -2.05
C TYR A 319 5.62 3.55 -1.75
N GLY A 320 5.72 4.84 -2.11
CA GLY A 320 6.87 5.69 -1.80
C GLY A 320 8.20 5.20 -2.36
N GLY A 321 8.18 4.47 -3.48
CA GLY A 321 9.36 3.89 -4.16
C GLY A 321 9.55 2.39 -3.91
N TRP A 322 8.81 1.78 -2.98
CA TRP A 322 8.81 0.34 -2.75
C TRP A 322 7.94 -0.42 -3.76
N GLY A 323 8.11 -1.74 -3.82
CA GLY A 323 7.41 -2.58 -4.79
C GLY A 323 7.81 -2.22 -6.22
N ALA A 324 6.84 -1.80 -7.03
CA ALA A 324 7.03 -1.19 -8.34
C ALA A 324 5.81 -0.32 -8.71
N HIS A 325 5.88 0.39 -9.84
CA HIS A 325 4.77 1.20 -10.33
C HIS A 325 4.46 0.93 -11.81
N GLY A 326 3.19 1.02 -12.19
CA GLY A 326 2.71 0.71 -13.54
C GLY A 326 2.86 1.84 -14.56
N GLY A 327 2.85 3.08 -14.07
CA GLY A 327 2.85 4.31 -14.87
C GLY A 327 1.49 5.01 -14.88
N GLY A 328 0.39 4.25 -14.85
CA GLY A 328 -0.97 4.79 -14.79
C GLY A 328 -1.28 5.54 -13.50
N ALA A 329 -1.79 6.77 -13.63
CA ALA A 329 -2.36 7.56 -12.53
C ALA A 329 -3.76 7.09 -12.14
N PHE A 330 -4.23 7.45 -10.94
CA PHE A 330 -5.52 7.03 -10.40
C PHE A 330 -6.62 8.10 -10.49
N SER A 331 -6.35 9.32 -10.04
CA SER A 331 -7.38 10.35 -9.86
C SER A 331 -8.08 10.73 -11.16
N GLY A 332 -9.37 11.05 -11.07
CA GLY A 332 -10.21 11.42 -12.23
C GLY A 332 -10.70 10.26 -13.09
N LYS A 333 -10.30 9.01 -12.79
CA LYS A 333 -10.65 7.83 -13.58
C LYS A 333 -11.74 6.98 -12.92
N ASP A 334 -12.80 6.69 -13.68
CA ASP A 334 -13.84 5.72 -13.28
C ASP A 334 -13.30 4.27 -13.29
N PRO A 335 -13.92 3.33 -12.55
CA PRO A 335 -13.31 2.02 -12.26
C PRO A 335 -13.19 1.08 -13.47
N THR A 336 -13.74 1.39 -14.65
CA THR A 336 -13.41 0.62 -15.87
C THR A 336 -11.98 0.88 -16.36
N LYS A 337 -11.30 1.93 -15.87
CA LYS A 337 -9.87 2.16 -16.13
C LYS A 337 -9.03 1.30 -15.20
N VAL A 338 -8.36 0.32 -15.79
CA VAL A 338 -7.56 -0.69 -15.07
C VAL A 338 -6.36 -0.11 -14.32
N ASP A 339 -5.88 1.09 -14.66
CA ASP A 339 -4.88 1.80 -13.86
C ASP A 339 -5.28 1.89 -12.38
N ARG A 340 -6.54 2.23 -12.11
CA ARG A 340 -7.10 2.38 -10.76
C ARG A 340 -7.59 1.04 -10.23
N SER A 341 -8.55 0.40 -10.92
CA SER A 341 -9.18 -0.83 -10.42
C SER A 341 -8.22 -2.02 -10.39
N GLY A 342 -7.37 -2.16 -11.41
CA GLY A 342 -6.29 -3.14 -11.47
C GLY A 342 -5.29 -2.95 -10.32
N ALA A 343 -4.79 -1.73 -10.09
CA ALA A 343 -3.89 -1.44 -8.96
C ALA A 343 -4.52 -1.74 -7.59
N TYR A 344 -5.79 -1.39 -7.41
CA TYR A 344 -6.52 -1.67 -6.17
C TYR A 344 -6.68 -3.18 -5.91
N ILE A 345 -7.03 -3.98 -6.92
CA ILE A 345 -7.18 -5.44 -6.71
C ILE A 345 -5.83 -6.12 -6.45
N VAL A 346 -4.72 -5.68 -7.06
CA VAL A 346 -3.40 -6.26 -6.75
C VAL A 346 -2.87 -5.80 -5.39
N ARG A 347 -3.21 -4.59 -4.90
CA ARG A 347 -3.01 -4.22 -3.49
C ARG A 347 -3.76 -5.19 -2.57
N GLN A 348 -5.03 -5.46 -2.83
CA GLN A 348 -5.81 -6.42 -2.03
C GLN A 348 -5.17 -7.82 -2.04
N ALA A 349 -4.69 -8.29 -3.20
CA ALA A 349 -3.99 -9.57 -3.33
C ALA A 349 -2.70 -9.60 -2.49
N ALA A 350 -1.79 -8.64 -2.69
CA ALA A 350 -0.54 -8.54 -1.94
C ALA A 350 -0.79 -8.45 -0.42
N LYS A 351 -1.72 -7.59 0.00
CA LYS A 351 -2.11 -7.43 1.41
C LYS A 351 -2.66 -8.74 2.00
N SER A 352 -3.49 -9.47 1.25
CA SER A 352 -4.07 -10.74 1.70
C SER A 352 -3.03 -11.85 1.83
N ILE A 353 -2.02 -11.89 0.94
CA ILE A 353 -0.89 -12.83 1.04
C ILE A 353 -0.10 -12.57 2.33
N VAL A 354 0.26 -11.31 2.62
CA VAL A 354 1.02 -11.00 3.83
C VAL A 354 0.18 -11.18 5.10
N ALA A 355 -1.07 -10.71 5.12
CA ALA A 355 -1.98 -10.85 6.26
C ALA A 355 -2.34 -12.31 6.61
N SER A 356 -2.36 -13.21 5.62
CA SER A 356 -2.59 -14.66 5.84
C SER A 356 -1.35 -15.42 6.32
N GLY A 357 -0.21 -14.73 6.47
CA GLY A 357 1.06 -15.33 6.89
C GLY A 357 1.74 -16.20 5.83
N LEU A 358 1.29 -16.14 4.58
CA LEU A 358 1.90 -16.86 3.45
C LEU A 358 3.31 -16.34 3.12
N ALA A 359 3.54 -15.04 3.30
CA ALA A 359 4.81 -14.36 3.09
C ALA A 359 4.93 -13.17 4.05
N ARG A 360 6.14 -12.68 4.29
CA ARG A 360 6.36 -11.42 5.03
C ARG A 360 6.34 -10.18 4.13
N ARG A 361 6.62 -10.38 2.84
CA ARG A 361 6.70 -9.34 1.82
C ARG A 361 6.22 -9.91 0.50
N CYS A 362 5.41 -9.16 -0.25
CA CYS A 362 4.87 -9.63 -1.53
C CYS A 362 4.73 -8.48 -2.51
N ILE A 363 5.11 -8.73 -3.77
CA ILE A 363 4.69 -7.94 -4.93
C ILE A 363 3.79 -8.80 -5.82
N VAL A 364 2.75 -8.18 -6.39
CA VAL A 364 1.85 -8.78 -7.38
C VAL A 364 1.78 -7.87 -8.59
N GLN A 365 1.90 -8.41 -9.81
CA GLN A 365 1.70 -7.66 -11.06
C GLN A 365 0.48 -8.22 -11.79
N VAL A 366 -0.27 -7.35 -12.47
CA VAL A 366 -1.29 -7.71 -13.47
C VAL A 366 -1.10 -6.84 -14.72
N SER A 367 -1.47 -7.33 -15.91
CA SER A 367 -1.45 -6.53 -17.15
C SER A 367 -2.63 -6.81 -18.07
N TYR A 368 -3.05 -5.80 -18.84
CA TYR A 368 -4.22 -5.84 -19.73
C TYR A 368 -3.92 -5.29 -21.13
N ALA A 369 -4.76 -5.68 -22.09
CA ALA A 369 -4.94 -4.97 -23.36
C ALA A 369 -6.35 -4.36 -23.42
N ILE A 370 -6.46 -3.20 -24.06
CA ILE A 370 -7.74 -2.50 -24.23
C ILE A 370 -8.81 -3.42 -24.85
N GLY A 371 -10.02 -3.39 -24.28
CA GLY A 371 -11.16 -4.19 -24.75
C GLY A 371 -11.12 -5.70 -24.40
N VAL A 372 -10.02 -6.20 -23.82
CA VAL A 372 -9.90 -7.60 -23.36
C VAL A 372 -10.28 -7.70 -21.87
N PRO A 373 -11.19 -8.60 -21.45
CA PRO A 373 -11.55 -8.73 -20.03
C PRO A 373 -10.49 -9.44 -19.19
N GLU A 374 -9.90 -10.52 -19.70
CA GLU A 374 -8.91 -11.32 -18.98
C GLU A 374 -7.53 -10.63 -18.97
N PRO A 375 -6.75 -10.74 -17.88
CA PRO A 375 -5.39 -10.21 -17.85
C PRO A 375 -4.46 -11.02 -18.77
N LEU A 376 -3.60 -10.32 -19.50
CA LEU A 376 -2.55 -10.92 -20.33
C LEU A 376 -1.45 -11.61 -19.49
N SER A 377 -1.20 -11.11 -18.28
CA SER A 377 -0.25 -11.70 -17.35
C SER A 377 -0.64 -11.42 -15.90
N VAL A 378 -0.24 -12.33 -15.01
CA VAL A 378 -0.27 -12.17 -13.55
C VAL A 378 1.04 -12.75 -13.01
N PHE A 379 1.71 -12.03 -12.12
CA PHE A 379 2.98 -12.43 -11.51
C PHE A 379 2.95 -12.17 -10.00
N VAL A 380 3.66 -13.00 -9.24
CA VAL A 380 3.82 -12.91 -7.78
C VAL A 380 5.29 -13.18 -7.45
N ASP A 381 5.87 -12.37 -6.57
CA ASP A 381 7.20 -12.58 -5.98
C ASP A 381 7.16 -12.22 -4.49
N THR A 382 7.62 -13.15 -3.64
CA THR A 382 7.66 -12.96 -2.17
C THR A 382 9.01 -12.50 -1.65
N TYR A 383 9.96 -12.21 -2.54
CA TYR A 383 11.33 -11.83 -2.27
C TYR A 383 12.10 -12.86 -1.42
N GLY A 384 11.71 -14.13 -1.52
CA GLY A 384 12.23 -15.24 -0.70
C GLY A 384 11.58 -15.38 0.68
N THR A 385 10.53 -14.60 1.00
CA THR A 385 9.83 -14.66 2.30
C THR A 385 8.62 -15.60 2.33
N GLY A 386 8.24 -16.19 1.18
CA GLY A 386 7.12 -17.11 1.07
C GLY A 386 7.36 -18.44 1.78
N LYS A 387 6.34 -18.92 2.50
CA LYS A 387 6.34 -20.24 3.18
C LYS A 387 6.08 -21.41 2.21
N ILE A 388 5.58 -21.11 1.01
CA ILE A 388 5.39 -22.03 -0.11
C ILE A 388 5.93 -21.36 -1.39
N PRO A 389 6.23 -22.12 -2.48
CA PRO A 389 6.76 -21.55 -3.71
C PRO A 389 5.84 -20.49 -4.34
N ASP A 390 6.42 -19.40 -4.86
CA ASP A 390 5.65 -18.29 -5.46
C ASP A 390 4.71 -18.72 -6.60
N LYS A 391 5.04 -19.80 -7.33
CA LYS A 391 4.16 -20.42 -8.33
C LYS A 391 2.83 -20.97 -7.75
N GLU A 392 2.84 -21.41 -6.49
CA GLU A 392 1.67 -21.94 -5.79
C GLU A 392 0.87 -20.79 -5.18
N ILE A 393 1.54 -19.74 -4.68
CA ILE A 393 0.90 -18.48 -4.27
C ILE A 393 0.20 -17.82 -5.47
N LEU A 394 0.84 -17.77 -6.64
CA LEU A 394 0.24 -17.29 -7.89
C LEU A 394 -1.03 -18.07 -8.27
N GLN A 395 -1.05 -19.40 -8.07
CA GLN A 395 -2.24 -20.21 -8.34
C GLN A 395 -3.36 -19.88 -7.35
N ILE A 396 -3.07 -19.79 -6.04
CA ILE A 396 -4.03 -19.37 -5.00
C ILE A 396 -4.60 -17.98 -5.33
N VAL A 397 -3.76 -17.03 -5.79
CA VAL A 397 -4.19 -15.69 -6.21
C VAL A 397 -5.15 -15.76 -7.40
N LYS A 398 -4.83 -16.53 -8.44
CA LYS A 398 -5.68 -16.67 -9.64
C LYS A 398 -7.01 -17.39 -9.35
N GLU A 399 -7.06 -18.25 -8.33
CA GLU A 399 -8.30 -18.89 -7.87
C GLU A 399 -9.12 -18.00 -6.92
N SER A 400 -8.47 -17.09 -6.19
CA SER A 400 -9.11 -16.26 -5.15
C SER A 400 -9.51 -14.85 -5.63
N PHE A 401 -8.96 -14.36 -6.74
CA PHE A 401 -9.18 -13.01 -7.25
C PHE A 401 -9.62 -13.05 -8.72
N ASP A 402 -10.80 -12.47 -8.98
CA ASP A 402 -11.27 -12.23 -10.35
C ASP A 402 -10.70 -10.91 -10.85
N PHE A 403 -9.80 -11.00 -11.83
CA PHE A 403 -9.08 -9.87 -12.40
C PHE A 403 -9.81 -9.18 -13.55
N ARG A 404 -11.03 -9.58 -13.91
CA ARG A 404 -11.78 -8.94 -15.00
C ARG A 404 -12.30 -7.55 -14.56
N PRO A 405 -12.14 -6.49 -15.36
CA PRO A 405 -12.43 -5.10 -14.92
C PRO A 405 -13.83 -4.86 -14.37
N GLY A 406 -14.87 -5.43 -15.00
CA GLY A 406 -16.24 -5.35 -14.50
C GLY A 406 -16.44 -6.12 -13.18
N MET A 407 -15.77 -7.25 -13.02
CA MET A 407 -15.81 -8.06 -11.80
C MET A 407 -15.04 -7.40 -10.65
N ILE A 408 -13.87 -6.80 -10.90
CA ILE A 408 -13.16 -5.96 -9.91
C ILE A 408 -14.07 -4.82 -9.44
N SER A 409 -14.71 -4.13 -10.37
CA SER A 409 -15.60 -3.00 -10.08
C SER A 409 -16.76 -3.37 -9.15
N ILE A 410 -17.30 -4.59 -9.30
CA ILE A 410 -18.36 -5.13 -8.43
C ILE A 410 -17.79 -5.62 -7.10
N ASN A 411 -16.75 -6.46 -7.13
CA ASN A 411 -16.17 -7.09 -5.95
C ASN A 411 -15.58 -6.09 -4.94
N LEU A 412 -15.13 -4.92 -5.41
CA LEU A 412 -14.64 -3.82 -4.59
C LEU A 412 -15.67 -2.67 -4.46
N ASP A 413 -16.87 -2.82 -5.01
CA ASP A 413 -17.95 -1.81 -4.98
C ASP A 413 -17.51 -0.41 -5.45
N LEU A 414 -16.73 -0.34 -6.52
CA LEU A 414 -16.05 0.89 -6.97
C LEU A 414 -16.97 1.89 -7.69
N LYS A 415 -18.22 1.51 -7.98
CA LYS A 415 -19.22 2.41 -8.57
C LYS A 415 -20.04 3.19 -7.54
N ARG A 416 -19.87 2.89 -6.24
CA ARG A 416 -20.54 3.59 -5.14
C ARG A 416 -20.04 5.04 -5.04
N GLY A 417 -20.91 5.99 -5.39
CA GLY A 417 -20.72 7.43 -5.17
C GLY A 417 -21.50 7.97 -3.95
N GLY A 418 -21.45 9.29 -3.75
CA GLY A 418 -22.24 10.01 -2.73
C GLY A 418 -21.59 10.14 -1.34
N ASN A 419 -20.39 9.58 -1.16
CA ASN A 419 -19.63 9.51 0.10
C ASN A 419 -18.22 10.14 -0.01
N ASN A 420 -17.94 10.88 -1.10
CA ASN A 420 -16.62 11.45 -1.42
C ASN A 420 -15.49 10.39 -1.39
N ARG A 421 -15.80 9.18 -1.87
CA ARG A 421 -14.93 8.00 -1.78
C ARG A 421 -13.58 8.22 -2.45
N PHE A 422 -13.58 8.75 -3.66
CA PHE A 422 -12.36 8.93 -4.43
C PHE A 422 -11.60 10.19 -4.04
N LEU A 423 -12.29 11.28 -3.70
CA LEU A 423 -11.69 12.50 -3.15
C LEU A 423 -10.88 12.19 -1.88
N LYS A 424 -11.38 11.31 -1.01
CA LYS A 424 -10.62 10.83 0.16
C LYS A 424 -9.32 10.09 -0.23
N THR A 425 -9.22 9.46 -1.39
CA THR A 425 -8.00 8.78 -1.86
C THR A 425 -6.95 9.74 -2.41
N ALA A 426 -7.36 10.85 -3.02
CA ALA A 426 -6.52 11.74 -3.81
C ALA A 426 -5.41 12.46 -3.02
N ALA A 427 -5.46 12.47 -1.69
CA ALA A 427 -4.39 12.93 -0.81
C ALA A 427 -4.07 11.89 0.27
N TYR A 428 -2.81 11.90 0.72
CA TYR A 428 -2.28 11.01 1.77
C TYR A 428 -2.32 9.51 1.44
N GLY A 429 -2.16 9.15 0.15
CA GLY A 429 -1.99 7.78 -0.32
C GLY A 429 -3.31 7.01 -0.52
N HIS A 430 -3.35 6.15 -1.53
CA HIS A 430 -4.53 5.31 -1.82
C HIS A 430 -4.56 4.02 -0.98
N PHE A 431 -3.45 3.67 -0.33
CA PHE A 431 -3.22 2.38 0.34
C PHE A 431 -2.82 2.54 1.81
N GLY A 432 -3.02 1.48 2.59
CA GLY A 432 -2.65 1.44 4.02
C GLY A 432 -3.52 2.31 4.94
N ARG A 433 -4.81 2.45 4.63
CA ARG A 433 -5.76 3.31 5.34
C ARG A 433 -7.02 2.52 5.67
N ASP A 434 -7.51 2.66 6.91
CA ASP A 434 -8.59 1.82 7.46
C ASP A 434 -10.00 2.42 7.27
N ASP A 435 -10.17 3.36 6.35
CA ASP A 435 -11.49 3.90 5.99
C ASP A 435 -12.32 2.79 5.30
N PRO A 436 -13.58 2.55 5.70
CA PRO A 436 -14.42 1.49 5.13
C PRO A 436 -14.74 1.70 3.64
N ASP A 437 -14.51 2.88 3.08
CA ASP A 437 -14.57 3.13 1.64
C ASP A 437 -13.33 2.63 0.87
N PHE A 438 -12.29 2.15 1.54
CA PHE A 438 -11.12 1.55 0.88
C PHE A 438 -11.23 0.02 0.91
N THR A 439 -12.24 -0.51 0.23
CA THR A 439 -12.56 -1.95 0.17
C THR A 439 -11.40 -2.83 -0.29
N TRP A 440 -10.42 -2.30 -1.03
CA TRP A 440 -9.19 -2.99 -1.40
C TRP A 440 -8.21 -3.22 -0.24
N GLU A 441 -8.35 -2.49 0.86
CA GLU A 441 -7.61 -2.72 2.10
C GLU A 441 -8.23 -3.84 2.97
N VAL A 442 -9.42 -4.34 2.61
CA VAL A 442 -10.06 -5.49 3.27
C VAL A 442 -9.37 -6.78 2.83
N VAL A 443 -8.77 -7.47 3.78
CA VAL A 443 -8.08 -8.76 3.58
C VAL A 443 -9.08 -9.85 3.17
N LYS A 444 -8.78 -10.57 2.09
CA LYS A 444 -9.51 -11.79 1.71
C LYS A 444 -8.88 -13.01 2.38
N PRO A 445 -9.65 -13.89 3.05
CA PRO A 445 -9.14 -15.17 3.53
C PRO A 445 -8.63 -16.04 2.37
N LEU A 446 -7.38 -16.47 2.44
CA LEU A 446 -6.75 -17.36 1.46
C LEU A 446 -6.66 -18.78 2.03
N LYS A 447 -7.02 -19.78 1.21
CA LYS A 447 -6.90 -21.19 1.59
C LYS A 447 -5.51 -21.71 1.23
N TRP A 448 -4.75 -22.15 2.21
CA TRP A 448 -3.44 -22.78 2.03
C TRP A 448 -3.11 -23.70 3.21
N ASP A 449 -2.25 -24.70 2.99
CA ASP A 449 -1.88 -25.68 4.02
C ASP A 449 -0.87 -25.09 5.02
N ASN A 450 -1.35 -24.36 6.02
CA ASN A 450 -0.51 -23.87 7.10
C ASN A 450 -0.08 -25.02 8.05
N LYS A 451 1.08 -25.62 7.75
CA LYS A 451 1.68 -26.72 8.51
C LYS A 451 2.10 -26.35 9.94
N GLU A 452 2.11 -25.05 10.30
CA GLU A 452 2.48 -24.59 11.65
C GLU A 452 1.31 -24.67 12.66
N THR A 453 0.08 -25.00 12.22
CA THR A 453 -1.13 -24.95 13.06
C THR A 453 -1.35 -26.19 13.96
N PHE A 454 -0.37 -27.08 14.11
CA PHE A 454 -0.44 -28.26 14.99
C PHE A 454 0.76 -28.36 15.95
N VAL A 455 0.85 -27.42 16.89
CA VAL A 455 1.51 -27.66 18.17
C VAL A 455 0.46 -27.48 19.26
N HIS A 456 -0.10 -28.59 19.75
CA HIS A 456 -0.98 -28.57 20.91
C HIS A 456 -0.19 -28.07 22.13
N GLU A 457 -0.57 -26.92 22.66
CA GLU A 457 -0.02 -26.37 23.91
C GLU A 457 -0.61 -27.11 25.11
N HIS A 458 -0.24 -28.39 25.26
CA HIS A 458 -0.45 -29.13 26.50
C HIS A 458 0.51 -28.61 27.57
N VAL A 459 0.08 -27.58 28.30
CA VAL A 459 0.70 -27.18 29.57
C VAL A 459 0.47 -28.29 30.60
N LEU A 460 1.33 -29.30 30.57
CA LEU A 460 1.41 -30.33 31.62
C LEU A 460 2.01 -29.70 32.87
N VAL A 461 1.16 -29.46 33.87
CA VAL A 461 1.60 -29.20 35.24
C VAL A 461 2.29 -30.46 35.76
N ASN A 462 3.61 -30.42 35.87
CA ASN A 462 4.41 -31.48 36.48
C ASN A 462 3.97 -31.70 37.94
N GLY A 463 3.58 -32.92 38.33
CA GLY A 463 3.23 -33.12 39.73
C GLY A 463 2.69 -34.43 40.28
N CYS A 464 2.67 -35.58 39.59
CA CYS A 464 2.76 -36.87 40.30
C CYS A 464 3.15 -38.06 39.41
N LEU A 465 3.70 -39.11 40.03
CA LEU A 465 4.30 -40.26 39.35
C LEU A 465 3.29 -41.37 38.97
N SER A 466 3.70 -42.10 37.92
CA SER A 466 3.63 -43.57 37.77
C SER A 466 2.28 -44.30 37.53
N VAL A 467 2.04 -44.62 36.24
CA VAL A 467 2.19 -45.99 35.65
C VAL A 467 1.17 -47.11 36.02
N LEU A 468 0.75 -47.86 34.97
CA LEU A 468 -0.07 -49.11 34.93
C LEU A 468 -1.60 -48.96 35.21
N TRP A 469 -2.53 -49.71 34.58
CA TRP A 469 -2.52 -50.54 33.36
C TRP A 469 -3.97 -50.78 32.85
N ASN A 470 -4.15 -51.58 31.80
CA ASN A 470 -5.46 -51.91 31.21
C ASN A 470 -6.41 -52.73 32.10
N ALA A 471 -7.71 -52.49 31.89
CA ALA A 471 -8.85 -53.43 31.93
C ALA A 471 -9.02 -54.40 33.13
N ALA A 472 -10.13 -54.21 33.87
CA ALA A 472 -10.79 -55.28 34.59
C ALA A 472 -12.32 -55.13 34.54
N LEU A 473 -13.00 -56.19 34.14
CA LEU A 473 -14.45 -56.37 34.27
C LEU A 473 -14.83 -56.72 35.72
N LEU A 474 -16.15 -56.79 35.97
CA LEU A 474 -16.85 -57.70 36.90
C LEU A 474 -17.05 -57.31 38.39
N LEU A 475 -18.35 -57.39 38.77
CA LEU A 475 -18.91 -57.59 40.14
C LEU A 475 -18.84 -56.39 41.11
N ARG A 476 -19.81 -56.09 41.98
CA ARG A 476 -21.24 -56.41 42.20
C ARG A 476 -21.58 -55.76 43.56
N GLY A 477 -22.68 -55.01 43.64
CA GLY A 477 -23.52 -54.93 44.85
C GLY A 477 -23.23 -53.86 45.90
N ALA A 478 -24.27 -53.64 46.72
CA ALA A 478 -24.40 -52.79 47.91
C ALA A 478 -24.66 -51.30 47.69
N ASP A 479 -25.95 -50.96 47.76
CA ASP A 479 -26.51 -49.63 48.02
C ASP A 479 -26.03 -49.02 49.35
N VAL A 480 -25.89 -47.69 49.40
CA VAL A 480 -26.42 -46.88 50.51
C VAL A 480 -26.99 -45.57 49.97
N LEU A 481 -28.26 -45.34 50.28
CA LEU A 481 -29.05 -44.11 50.08
C LEU A 481 -28.93 -43.22 51.33
N VAL A 482 -29.05 -41.88 51.22
CA VAL A 482 -29.97 -41.04 52.05
C VAL A 482 -29.90 -39.54 51.68
N MET A 483 -31.11 -38.99 51.50
CA MET A 483 -31.65 -37.61 51.51
C MET A 483 -30.72 -36.43 51.85
N ALA A 484 -30.74 -35.26 51.18
CA ALA A 484 -31.79 -34.42 50.55
C ALA A 484 -32.48 -33.38 51.46
N THR A 485 -32.34 -32.09 51.10
CA THR A 485 -33.27 -30.93 51.21
C THR A 485 -32.55 -29.72 50.56
N THR A 486 -32.95 -29.22 49.38
CA THR A 486 -33.82 -28.01 49.15
C THR A 486 -33.32 -26.76 49.89
N VAL A 487 -33.01 -25.60 49.27
CA VAL A 487 -33.86 -24.69 48.46
C VAL A 487 -32.95 -23.65 47.75
N ASP A 488 -33.31 -22.92 46.68
CA ASP A 488 -33.96 -23.24 45.39
C ASP A 488 -33.96 -21.97 44.47
N GLU A 489 -34.39 -22.09 43.20
CA GLU A 489 -34.57 -21.00 42.18
C GLU A 489 -33.31 -20.18 41.78
N SER A 490 -33.11 -19.72 40.52
CA SER A 490 -33.92 -19.75 39.30
C SER A 490 -33.06 -19.83 38.02
N ILE A 491 -33.47 -20.66 37.05
CA ILE A 491 -32.88 -20.75 35.69
C ILE A 491 -33.64 -19.81 34.73
N ARG A 492 -32.93 -19.16 33.79
CA ARG A 492 -33.38 -18.97 32.40
C ARG A 492 -32.25 -18.51 31.46
N VAL A 493 -31.77 -19.44 30.63
CA VAL A 493 -31.15 -19.13 29.34
C VAL A 493 -31.93 -19.93 28.29
N HIS A 494 -32.47 -19.24 27.29
CA HIS A 494 -33.15 -19.88 26.16
C HIS A 494 -32.12 -20.22 25.07
N SER A 495 -32.13 -21.47 24.62
CA SER A 495 -31.52 -21.89 23.35
C SER A 495 -32.56 -22.61 22.50
N THR A 496 -32.97 -21.99 21.40
CA THR A 496 -33.95 -22.54 20.46
C THR A 496 -33.22 -23.07 19.23
N THR A 497 -33.14 -24.39 19.08
CA THR A 497 -32.77 -25.05 17.83
C THR A 497 -34.03 -25.56 17.15
N TRP A 498 -34.28 -25.12 15.91
CA TRP A 498 -35.37 -25.60 15.08
C TRP A 498 -34.86 -26.67 14.12
N ASP A 499 -35.42 -27.87 14.22
CA ASP A 499 -35.30 -28.92 13.19
C ASP A 499 -36.62 -29.10 12.45
N MET A 500 -36.55 -29.50 11.18
CA MET A 500 -37.66 -29.46 10.24
C MET A 500 -38.71 -30.57 10.47
N ALA A 501 -39.99 -30.23 10.28
CA ALA A 501 -41.03 -31.19 9.91
C ALA A 501 -42.06 -30.54 8.96
N ILE A 502 -42.14 -31.06 7.74
CA ILE A 502 -43.19 -30.73 6.76
C ILE A 502 -44.38 -31.66 6.99
N PRO A 503 -45.61 -31.14 6.95
CA PRO A 503 -46.74 -31.87 6.38
C PRO A 503 -47.37 -31.12 5.20
N ALA A 504 -47.87 -31.87 4.23
CA ALA A 504 -48.46 -31.34 3.01
C ALA A 504 -49.88 -30.80 3.20
N LEU A 505 -50.17 -29.66 2.56
CA LEU A 505 -51.26 -29.52 1.57
C LEU A 505 -51.09 -28.23 0.75
#